data_AF-A0A964LDB4-F1
#
_entry.id   AF-A0A964LDB4-F1
#
_cell.length_a   1.000
_cell.length_b   1.000
_cell.length_c   1.000
_cell.angle_alpha   90.00
_cell.angle_beta   90.00
_cell.angle_gamma   90.00
#
_symmetry.space_group_name_H-M   'P 1'
#
loop_
_entity.id
_entity.type
_entity.pdbx_description
1 polymer ?
#
loop_
_entity_poly.entity_id
_entity_poly.type
_entity_poly.pdbx_seq_one_letter_code
_entity_poly.pdbx_strand_id
1 'polypeptide(L)'
;MSDPAPNHEDIGIKAGLPPEPPPPLRDALAYQPISGWAIAGLTAGGLFALLVIVSTAVGLFQGAPVFFPIWIVGVPIVGMILSWTGQRHVQNSEGTRAGAPLARWGFGISLVSGLTYFAYYFVTGLAVQNQANAFMMEKGDEAGFFQMLREGGDNRTQLNAAFLLTLPATGRSGRPDNEITMRANFDRGKDGQPGQLTSFREGIFGRVLYKQLAKDAEITALGVRDWHYEKRGYKVHREYRIKTKEVALHLYMSAGSTEGEAEGQGRKWFVNLNDPQIGEGVISKTLTPLGEGVGRLRAKALGWLEKRLRTLGEGNPFPDVAQADQTEWPLMLTEDGKWADRKVLIHHAFAAGEKKFIGESVIITKPDDIGKWEDVAGKIRLHLTFRMVVIKNPGAFQPIAYNIDASAGVETSRPINPERYGRGEPEPEWNLVNLHFLNVSELRGKQKGPGPQ
;
A
#
# COMPACT_ATOMS: atom_id res chain seq x y z
N MET A 1 -90.40 77.76 -17.70
CA MET A 1 -90.52 76.66 -18.68
C MET A 1 -89.69 75.52 -18.13
N SER A 2 -90.21 74.41 -17.62
CA SER A 2 -91.59 73.94 -17.50
C SER A 2 -91.50 72.82 -16.44
N ASP A 3 -92.36 72.84 -15.42
CA ASP A 3 -92.44 71.78 -14.41
C ASP A 3 -92.81 70.43 -15.05
N PRO A 4 -92.08 69.33 -14.77
CA PRO A 4 -92.58 67.99 -15.01
C PRO A 4 -93.32 67.46 -13.77
N ALA A 5 -94.40 66.74 -14.09
CA ALA A 5 -95.44 66.19 -13.24
C ALA A 5 -94.96 65.19 -12.16
N PRO A 6 -95.76 64.96 -11.10
CA PRO A 6 -95.46 63.99 -10.05
C PRO A 6 -95.53 62.56 -10.60
N ASN A 7 -94.42 61.83 -10.50
CA ASN A 7 -94.36 60.40 -10.82
C ASN A 7 -95.05 59.57 -9.74
N HIS A 8 -95.89 58.66 -10.22
CA HIS A 8 -96.56 57.61 -9.47
C HIS A 8 -95.60 56.86 -8.53
N GLU A 9 -96.00 56.72 -7.26
CA GLU A 9 -95.43 55.76 -6.32
C GLU A 9 -95.71 54.35 -6.81
N ASP A 10 -94.66 53.68 -7.31
CA ASP A 10 -94.66 52.27 -7.60
C ASP A 10 -94.38 51.53 -6.28
N ILE A 11 -95.41 50.89 -5.71
CA ILE A 11 -95.29 50.00 -4.55
C ILE A 11 -94.64 48.70 -5.05
N GLY A 12 -93.34 48.78 -5.30
CA GLY A 12 -92.49 47.63 -5.57
C GLY A 12 -92.40 46.78 -4.30
N ILE A 13 -93.10 45.64 -4.31
CA ILE A 13 -92.87 44.54 -3.38
C ILE A 13 -91.40 44.14 -3.53
N LYS A 14 -90.54 44.64 -2.64
CA LYS A 14 -89.19 44.10 -2.45
C LYS A 14 -89.34 42.66 -1.97
N ALA A 15 -89.23 41.71 -2.89
CA ALA A 15 -88.97 40.32 -2.56
C ALA A 15 -87.79 40.30 -1.58
N GLY A 16 -88.05 39.86 -0.34
CA GLY A 16 -87.03 39.77 0.68
C GLY A 16 -85.87 38.93 0.16
N LEU A 17 -84.66 39.50 0.20
CA LEU A 17 -83.45 38.73 -0.02
C LEU A 17 -83.46 37.53 0.94
N PRO A 18 -83.16 36.31 0.47
CA PRO A 18 -83.09 35.15 1.33
C PRO A 18 -82.13 35.43 2.50
N PRO A 19 -82.43 34.96 3.71
CA PRO A 19 -81.57 35.17 4.88
C PRO A 19 -80.15 34.71 4.54
N GLU A 20 -79.17 35.56 4.87
CA GLU A 20 -77.76 35.26 4.70
C GLU A 20 -77.47 33.90 5.35
N PRO A 21 -76.87 32.93 4.62
CA PRO A 21 -76.61 31.62 5.19
C PRO A 21 -75.80 31.79 6.48
N PRO A 22 -76.14 31.06 7.56
CA PRO A 22 -75.41 31.17 8.81
C PRO A 22 -73.92 31.02 8.51
N PRO A 23 -73.05 31.87 9.10
CA PRO A 23 -71.62 31.76 8.88
C PRO A 23 -71.25 30.29 9.15
N PRO A 24 -70.53 29.63 8.23
CA PRO A 24 -70.23 28.22 8.36
C PRO A 24 -69.69 28.01 9.77
N LEU A 25 -70.39 27.18 10.55
CA LEU A 25 -69.96 26.76 11.87
C LEU A 25 -68.50 26.37 11.69
N ARG A 26 -67.58 27.16 12.27
CA ARG A 26 -66.16 26.82 12.24
C ARG A 26 -66.10 25.49 12.95
N ASP A 27 -65.97 24.40 12.19
CA ASP A 27 -65.92 23.05 12.71
C ASP A 27 -65.01 23.07 13.91
N ALA A 28 -65.58 22.78 15.09
CA ALA A 28 -64.82 22.78 16.32
C ALA A 28 -63.61 21.89 16.07
N LEU A 29 -62.39 22.45 16.17
CA LEU A 29 -61.13 21.79 15.89
C LEU A 29 -61.02 20.53 16.77
N ALA A 30 -61.56 19.42 16.28
CA ALA A 30 -61.49 18.14 16.95
C ALA A 30 -60.03 17.71 16.94
N TYR A 31 -59.46 17.51 18.11
CA TYR A 31 -58.08 17.10 18.25
C TYR A 31 -57.84 15.77 17.51
N GLN A 32 -56.94 15.78 16.53
CA GLN A 32 -56.54 14.60 15.79
C GLN A 32 -55.16 14.14 16.29
N PRO A 33 -55.02 12.96 16.91
CA PRO A 33 -53.73 12.47 17.34
C PRO A 33 -52.77 12.30 16.15
N ILE A 34 -51.53 12.74 16.34
CA ILE A 34 -50.47 12.62 15.33
C ILE A 34 -49.99 11.17 15.28
N SER A 35 -49.78 10.62 14.08
CA SER A 35 -49.21 9.28 13.96
C SER A 35 -47.79 9.21 14.53
N GLY A 36 -47.58 8.34 15.53
CA GLY A 36 -46.25 8.09 16.11
C GLY A 36 -45.20 7.64 15.08
N TRP A 37 -45.61 6.89 14.05
CA TRP A 37 -44.74 6.50 12.92
C TRP A 37 -44.23 7.70 12.13
N ALA A 38 -45.09 8.69 11.88
CA ALA A 38 -44.70 9.92 11.17
C ALA A 38 -43.69 10.74 11.98
N ILE A 39 -43.87 10.81 13.31
CA ILE A 39 -42.91 11.46 14.22
C ILE A 39 -41.58 10.70 14.21
N ALA A 40 -41.61 9.37 14.39
CA ALA A 40 -40.40 8.55 14.40
C ALA A 40 -39.61 8.64 13.10
N GLY A 41 -40.28 8.60 11.94
CA GLY A 41 -39.65 8.77 10.63
C GLY A 41 -39.02 10.14 10.44
N LEU A 42 -39.72 11.21 10.84
CA LEU A 42 -39.19 12.57 10.80
C LEU A 42 -37.97 12.74 11.73
N THR A 43 -38.03 12.19 12.95
CA THR A 43 -36.91 12.24 13.90
C THR A 43 -35.70 11.49 13.37
N ALA A 44 -35.87 10.25 12.87
CA ALA A 44 -34.77 9.47 12.31
C ALA A 44 -34.12 10.18 11.10
N GLY A 45 -34.94 10.66 10.17
CA GLY A 45 -34.47 11.43 9.01
C GLY A 45 -33.79 12.73 9.39
N GLY A 46 -34.38 13.49 10.32
CA GLY A 46 -33.86 14.76 10.80
C GLY A 46 -32.53 14.61 11.52
N LEU A 47 -32.37 13.60 12.39
CA LEU A 47 -31.10 13.32 13.06
C LEU A 47 -30.00 12.92 12.08
N PHE A 48 -30.33 12.08 11.10
CA PHE A 48 -29.35 11.70 10.07
C PHE A 48 -28.96 12.88 9.17
N ALA A 49 -29.92 13.70 8.74
CA ALA A 49 -29.64 14.90 7.97
C ALA A 49 -28.76 15.88 8.76
N LEU A 50 -29.04 16.09 10.05
CA LEU A 50 -28.21 16.90 10.93
C LEU A 50 -26.79 16.34 11.04
N LEU A 51 -26.65 15.01 11.20
CA LEU A 51 -25.35 14.34 11.24
C LEU A 51 -24.55 14.62 9.95
N VAL A 52 -25.17 14.49 8.78
CA VAL A 52 -24.52 14.77 7.48
C VAL A 52 -24.10 16.24 7.36
N ILE A 53 -24.97 17.17 7.76
CA ILE A 53 -24.68 18.61 7.72
C ILE A 53 -23.50 18.95 8.64
N VAL A 54 -23.53 18.48 9.90
CA VAL A 54 -22.44 18.71 10.87
C VAL A 54 -21.14 18.11 10.36
N SER A 55 -21.18 16.90 9.81
CA SER A 55 -19.98 16.23 9.28
C SER A 55 -19.41 16.92 8.06
N THR A 56 -20.28 17.48 7.20
CA THR A 56 -19.86 18.30 6.07
C THR A 56 -19.19 19.59 6.56
N ALA A 57 -19.78 20.27 7.54
CA ALA A 57 -19.19 21.47 8.13
C ALA A 57 -17.83 21.16 8.77
N VAL A 58 -17.73 20.10 9.58
CA VAL A 58 -16.47 19.65 10.17
C VAL A 58 -15.45 19.35 9.09
N GLY A 59 -15.83 18.64 8.02
CA GLY A 59 -14.91 18.30 6.95
C GLY A 59 -14.41 19.50 6.16
N LEU A 60 -15.25 20.51 5.97
CA LEU A 60 -14.87 21.79 5.36
C LEU A 60 -13.87 22.57 6.24
N PHE A 61 -14.12 22.65 7.55
CA PHE A 61 -13.22 23.39 8.46
C PHE A 61 -11.90 22.67 8.75
N GLN A 62 -11.91 21.33 8.82
CA GLN A 62 -10.71 20.55 9.09
C GLN A 62 -9.91 20.21 7.82
N GLY A 63 -10.50 20.42 6.64
CA GLY A 63 -9.93 19.96 5.36
C GLY A 63 -9.78 18.44 5.32
N ALA A 64 -10.65 17.71 6.03
CA ALA A 64 -10.57 16.27 6.19
C ALA A 64 -11.95 15.64 5.98
N PRO A 65 -12.13 14.69 5.05
CA PRO A 65 -13.39 14.02 4.86
C PRO A 65 -13.81 13.25 6.12
N VAL A 66 -15.07 13.39 6.51
CA VAL A 66 -15.69 12.60 7.58
C VAL A 66 -16.42 11.43 6.93
N PHE A 67 -15.96 10.21 7.20
CA PHE A 67 -16.61 8.99 6.75
C PHE A 67 -17.17 8.23 7.94
N PHE A 68 -18.46 7.93 7.88
CA PHE A 68 -19.08 6.97 8.77
C PHE A 68 -19.05 5.57 8.15
N PRO A 69 -19.11 4.52 8.97
CA PRO A 69 -19.32 3.15 8.48
C PRO A 69 -20.55 3.06 7.56
N ILE A 70 -20.46 2.27 6.49
CA ILE A 70 -21.52 2.18 5.47
C ILE A 70 -22.89 1.79 6.05
N TRP A 71 -22.92 1.05 7.15
CA TRP A 71 -24.17 0.64 7.81
C TRP A 71 -25.00 1.82 8.33
N ILE A 72 -24.42 3.02 8.50
CA ILE A 72 -25.16 4.22 8.92
C ILE A 72 -26.25 4.62 7.90
N VAL A 73 -26.10 4.22 6.63
CA VAL A 73 -27.12 4.40 5.59
C VAL A 73 -28.41 3.64 5.93
N GLY A 74 -28.36 2.67 6.84
CA GLY A 74 -29.55 2.03 7.39
C GLY A 74 -30.48 3.02 8.12
N VAL A 75 -29.95 4.08 8.74
CA VAL A 75 -30.75 5.08 9.47
C VAL A 75 -31.75 5.82 8.57
N PRO A 76 -31.35 6.46 7.45
CA PRO A 76 -32.31 7.09 6.54
C PRO A 76 -33.25 6.07 5.87
N ILE A 77 -32.81 4.83 5.62
CA ILE A 77 -33.70 3.77 5.11
C ILE A 77 -34.83 3.48 6.12
N VAL A 78 -34.48 3.32 7.41
CA VAL A 78 -35.47 3.16 8.48
C VAL A 78 -36.38 4.39 8.56
N GLY A 79 -35.83 5.60 8.48
CA GLY A 79 -36.60 6.85 8.43
C GLY A 79 -37.62 6.88 7.29
N MET A 80 -37.21 6.50 6.07
CA MET A 80 -38.10 6.39 4.91
C MET A 80 -39.22 5.38 5.13
N ILE A 81 -38.90 4.18 5.65
CA ILE A 81 -39.89 3.13 5.92
C ILE A 81 -40.91 3.61 6.96
N LEU A 82 -40.45 4.20 8.07
CA LEU A 82 -41.32 4.73 9.14
C LEU A 82 -42.21 5.88 8.65
N SER A 83 -41.66 6.78 7.83
CA SER A 83 -42.43 7.86 7.21
C SER A 83 -43.49 7.32 6.23
N TRP A 84 -43.15 6.31 5.43
CA TRP A 84 -44.09 5.69 4.50
C TRP A 84 -45.22 4.94 5.21
N THR A 85 -44.91 4.17 6.26
CA THR A 85 -45.92 3.52 7.09
C THR A 85 -46.78 4.54 7.82
N GLY A 86 -46.19 5.63 8.33
CA GLY A 86 -46.92 6.75 8.91
C GLY A 86 -47.88 7.41 7.92
N GLN A 87 -47.48 7.58 6.66
CA GLN A 87 -48.35 8.12 5.62
C GLN A 87 -49.53 7.19 5.32
N ARG A 88 -49.29 5.89 5.13
CA ARG A 88 -50.35 4.89 4.92
C ARG A 88 -51.31 4.84 6.10
N HIS A 89 -50.78 4.91 7.31
CA HIS A 89 -51.59 4.89 8.51
C HIS A 89 -52.50 6.12 8.63
N VAL A 90 -52.00 7.32 8.29
CA VAL A 90 -52.84 8.53 8.25
C VAL A 90 -53.89 8.45 7.15
N GLN A 91 -53.53 7.95 5.96
CA GLN A 91 -54.47 7.77 4.84
C GLN A 91 -55.60 6.78 5.17
N ASN A 92 -55.28 5.69 5.88
CA ASN A 92 -56.25 4.67 6.29
C ASN A 92 -57.08 5.06 7.51
N SER A 93 -56.81 6.21 8.14
CA SER A 93 -57.49 6.63 9.38
C SER A 93 -58.76 7.46 9.15
N GLU A 94 -59.25 7.60 7.92
CA GLU A 94 -60.52 8.30 7.60
C GLU A 94 -60.64 9.70 8.24
N GLY A 95 -59.52 10.44 8.35
CA GLY A 95 -59.49 11.77 8.95
C GLY A 95 -59.41 11.81 10.49
N THR A 96 -59.31 10.66 11.16
CA THR A 96 -59.13 10.61 12.64
C THR A 96 -57.69 10.86 13.11
N ARG A 97 -56.71 10.92 12.20
CA ARG A 97 -55.30 11.13 12.53
C ARG A 97 -54.65 12.23 11.69
N ALA A 98 -53.79 13.01 12.32
CA ALA A 98 -52.95 14.00 11.67
C ALA A 98 -51.52 13.48 11.42
N GLY A 99 -50.73 14.22 10.64
CA GLY A 99 -49.29 13.96 10.45
C GLY A 99 -48.86 13.56 9.04
N ALA A 100 -49.75 13.58 8.04
CA ALA A 100 -49.37 13.36 6.65
C ALA A 100 -48.25 14.33 6.17
N PRO A 101 -48.24 15.63 6.53
CA PRO A 101 -47.12 16.52 6.19
C PRO A 101 -45.81 16.10 6.84
N LEU A 102 -45.83 15.71 8.12
CA LEU A 102 -44.64 15.25 8.86
C LEU A 102 -44.05 13.99 8.22
N ALA A 103 -44.92 13.04 7.84
CA ALA A 103 -44.52 11.83 7.12
C ALA A 103 -43.85 12.16 5.78
N ARG A 104 -44.43 13.07 4.98
CA ARG A 104 -43.85 13.49 3.68
C ARG A 104 -42.49 14.18 3.87
N TRP A 105 -42.37 15.08 4.83
CA TRP A 105 -41.10 15.74 5.15
C TRP A 105 -40.06 14.73 5.65
N GLY A 106 -40.42 13.84 6.58
CA GLY A 106 -39.51 12.80 7.07
C GLY A 106 -39.02 11.87 5.96
N PHE A 107 -39.90 11.49 5.04
CA PHE A 107 -39.54 10.71 3.86
C PHE A 107 -38.57 11.48 2.96
N GLY A 108 -38.91 12.72 2.61
CA GLY A 108 -38.07 13.57 1.73
C GLY A 108 -36.69 13.85 2.32
N ILE A 109 -36.62 14.22 3.60
CA ILE A 109 -35.36 14.47 4.31
C ILE A 109 -34.51 13.19 4.35
N SER A 110 -35.10 12.05 4.71
CA SER A 110 -34.38 10.77 4.77
C SER A 110 -33.86 10.37 3.40
N LEU A 111 -34.67 10.50 2.35
CA LEU A 111 -34.28 10.17 0.98
C LEU A 111 -33.13 11.06 0.50
N VAL A 112 -33.26 12.38 0.61
CA VAL A 112 -32.26 13.33 0.12
C VAL A 112 -30.95 13.19 0.89
N SER A 113 -30.99 13.17 2.23
CA SER A 113 -29.78 13.04 3.05
C SER A 113 -29.12 11.67 2.86
N GLY A 114 -29.90 10.59 2.80
CA GLY A 114 -29.41 9.24 2.54
C GLY A 114 -28.72 9.11 1.19
N LEU A 115 -29.36 9.58 0.11
CA LEU A 115 -28.77 9.56 -1.24
C LEU A 115 -27.54 10.46 -1.34
N THR A 116 -27.56 11.63 -0.70
CA THR A 116 -26.40 12.55 -0.69
C THR A 116 -25.19 11.91 -0.03
N TYR A 117 -25.37 11.34 1.17
CA TYR A 117 -24.28 10.66 1.87
C TYR A 117 -23.81 9.41 1.12
N PHE A 118 -24.74 8.62 0.56
CA PHE A 118 -24.41 7.45 -0.26
C PHE A 118 -23.57 7.85 -1.47
N ALA A 119 -24.01 8.85 -2.24
CA ALA A 119 -23.28 9.35 -3.40
C ALA A 119 -21.89 9.86 -3.00
N TYR A 120 -21.79 10.66 -1.93
CA TYR A 120 -20.52 11.14 -1.39
C TYR A 120 -19.56 9.98 -1.05
N TYR A 121 -20.04 8.97 -0.32
CA TYR A 121 -19.22 7.83 0.11
C TYR A 121 -18.70 7.02 -1.09
N PHE A 122 -19.59 6.62 -2.02
CA PHE A 122 -19.21 5.75 -3.14
C PHE A 122 -18.41 6.48 -4.21
N VAL A 123 -18.77 7.71 -4.57
CA VAL A 123 -18.02 8.48 -5.58
C VAL A 123 -16.61 8.79 -5.07
N THR A 124 -16.48 9.20 -3.80
CA THR A 124 -15.16 9.44 -3.21
C THR A 124 -14.34 8.16 -3.13
N GLY A 125 -14.96 7.05 -2.72
CA GLY A 125 -14.31 5.73 -2.70
C GLY A 125 -13.79 5.33 -4.08
N LEU A 126 -14.62 5.39 -5.12
CA LEU A 126 -14.22 5.08 -6.49
C LEU A 126 -13.08 5.98 -6.99
N ALA A 127 -13.16 7.28 -6.73
CA ALA A 127 -12.12 8.22 -7.12
C ALA A 127 -10.78 7.90 -6.44
N VAL A 128 -10.79 7.65 -5.13
CA VAL A 128 -9.60 7.31 -4.33
C VAL A 128 -9.00 5.98 -4.80
N GLN A 129 -9.84 4.98 -5.07
CA GLN A 129 -9.41 3.68 -5.58
C GLN A 129 -8.78 3.77 -6.98
N ASN A 130 -9.34 4.60 -7.86
CA ASN A 130 -8.81 4.83 -9.20
C ASN A 130 -7.47 5.60 -9.15
N GLN A 131 -7.38 6.64 -8.31
CA GLN A 131 -6.12 7.37 -8.09
C GLN A 131 -5.00 6.46 -7.57
N ALA A 132 -5.29 5.62 -6.57
CA ALA A 132 -4.33 4.65 -6.06
C ALA A 132 -3.89 3.65 -7.13
N ASN A 133 -4.82 3.17 -7.97
CA ASN A 133 -4.49 2.26 -9.06
C ASN A 133 -3.63 2.93 -10.14
N ALA A 134 -3.98 4.15 -10.55
CA ALA A 134 -3.21 4.94 -11.50
C ALA A 134 -1.78 5.17 -10.97
N PHE A 135 -1.65 5.55 -9.69
CA PHE A 135 -0.34 5.68 -9.03
C PHE A 135 0.51 4.40 -9.12
N MET A 136 -0.10 3.23 -9.01
CA MET A 136 0.63 1.96 -9.05
C MET A 136 0.99 1.52 -10.48
N MET A 137 0.08 1.74 -11.43
CA MET A 137 0.11 1.12 -12.77
C MET A 137 0.56 2.07 -13.89
N GLU A 138 0.22 3.35 -13.80
CA GLU A 138 0.43 4.35 -14.86
C GLU A 138 1.73 5.10 -14.62
N LYS A 139 2.58 5.18 -15.65
CA LYS A 139 3.88 5.84 -15.56
C LYS A 139 3.70 7.36 -15.47
N GLY A 140 4.31 7.97 -14.46
CA GLY A 140 4.39 9.43 -14.29
C GLY A 140 5.57 9.80 -13.40
N ASP A 141 5.84 11.09 -13.22
CA ASP A 141 7.02 11.56 -12.48
C ASP A 141 6.99 11.14 -10.99
N GLU A 142 5.81 11.08 -10.39
CA GLU A 142 5.57 10.62 -9.01
C GLU A 142 4.65 9.38 -8.95
N ALA A 143 4.56 8.62 -10.05
CA ALA A 143 3.67 7.47 -10.20
C ALA A 143 4.31 6.34 -11.02
N GLY A 144 3.61 5.21 -11.13
CA GLY A 144 4.03 4.07 -11.95
C GLY A 144 4.98 3.15 -11.22
N PHE A 145 4.71 2.85 -9.95
CA PHE A 145 5.54 1.97 -9.12
C PHE A 145 5.91 0.65 -9.83
N PHE A 146 4.93 -0.04 -10.41
CA PHE A 146 5.19 -1.30 -11.12
C PHE A 146 5.97 -1.11 -12.42
N GLN A 147 5.78 0.01 -13.12
CA GLN A 147 6.54 0.33 -14.32
C GLN A 147 8.01 0.59 -13.98
N MET A 148 8.27 1.36 -12.93
CA MET A 148 9.62 1.62 -12.43
C MET A 148 10.30 0.35 -11.92
N LEU A 149 9.58 -0.57 -11.26
CA LEU A 149 10.12 -1.88 -10.91
C LEU A 149 10.47 -2.71 -12.14
N ARG A 150 9.60 -2.72 -13.15
CA ARG A 150 9.81 -3.46 -14.40
C ARG A 150 11.03 -2.95 -15.16
N GLU A 151 11.17 -1.64 -15.28
CA GLU A 151 12.35 -1.00 -15.89
C GLU A 151 13.59 -1.15 -14.98
N GLY A 152 13.36 -1.22 -13.67
CA GLY A 152 14.37 -1.39 -12.63
C GLY A 152 15.14 -2.71 -12.68
N GLY A 153 14.57 -3.73 -13.33
CA GLY A 153 15.20 -5.03 -13.49
C GLY A 153 16.59 -4.96 -14.16
N ASP A 154 16.76 -4.04 -15.11
CA ASP A 154 18.03 -3.77 -15.81
C ASP A 154 18.62 -2.38 -15.47
N ASN A 155 17.84 -1.47 -14.85
CA ASN A 155 18.23 -0.09 -14.61
C ASN A 155 18.14 0.29 -13.12
N ARG A 156 19.30 0.43 -12.48
CA ARG A 156 19.41 0.78 -11.05
C ARG A 156 18.71 2.10 -10.68
N THR A 157 18.72 3.08 -11.58
CA THR A 157 18.05 4.38 -11.37
C THR A 157 16.53 4.21 -11.27
N GLN A 158 15.93 3.38 -12.12
CA GLN A 158 14.49 3.12 -12.06
C GLN A 158 14.10 2.32 -10.81
N LEU A 159 14.95 1.37 -10.40
CA LEU A 159 14.75 0.65 -9.14
C LEU A 159 14.85 1.60 -7.92
N ASN A 160 15.75 2.58 -7.95
CA ASN A 160 15.84 3.63 -6.94
C ASN A 160 14.62 4.55 -6.93
N ALA A 161 14.10 4.91 -8.11
CA ALA A 161 12.87 5.69 -8.23
C ALA A 161 11.67 4.94 -7.64
N ALA A 162 11.55 3.63 -7.93
CA ALA A 162 10.52 2.77 -7.33
C ALA A 162 10.63 2.73 -5.80
N PHE A 163 11.86 2.65 -5.26
CA PHE A 163 12.10 2.71 -3.82
C PHE A 163 11.61 4.02 -3.21
N LEU A 164 11.89 5.17 -3.84
CA LEU A 164 11.42 6.47 -3.35
C LEU A 164 9.89 6.55 -3.33
N LEU A 165 9.20 5.86 -4.24
CA LEU A 165 7.74 5.75 -4.19
C LEU A 165 7.21 4.92 -3.02
N THR A 166 8.05 4.16 -2.31
CA THR A 166 7.67 3.49 -1.06
C THR A 166 7.72 4.40 0.17
N LEU A 167 8.29 5.60 0.01
CA LEU A 167 8.40 6.59 1.06
C LEU A 167 7.27 7.63 0.93
N PRO A 168 6.73 8.12 2.06
CA PRO A 168 5.87 9.30 2.06
C PRO A 168 6.55 10.48 1.38
N ALA A 169 5.78 11.41 0.82
CA ALA A 169 6.32 12.52 0.01
C ALA A 169 7.44 13.31 0.71
N THR A 170 7.30 13.58 2.01
CA THR A 170 8.29 14.29 2.84
C THR A 170 9.60 13.52 3.03
N GLY A 171 9.57 12.19 2.89
CA GLY A 171 10.73 11.31 3.01
C GLY A 171 11.45 11.02 1.70
N ARG A 172 10.98 11.57 0.57
CA ARG A 172 11.57 11.33 -0.77
C ARG A 172 12.80 12.20 -1.04
N SER A 173 13.69 12.30 -0.05
CA SER A 173 14.93 13.06 -0.17
C SER A 173 15.99 12.24 -0.90
N GLY A 174 16.06 12.35 -2.23
CA GLY A 174 17.08 11.64 -2.97
C GLY A 174 16.95 11.83 -4.47
N ARG A 175 18.09 11.77 -5.13
CA ARG A 175 18.17 11.73 -6.59
C ARG A 175 18.33 10.27 -7.00
N PRO A 176 17.37 9.65 -7.70
CA PRO A 176 17.42 8.22 -8.01
C PRO A 176 18.62 7.85 -8.89
N ASP A 177 19.16 8.81 -9.64
CA ASP A 177 20.37 8.70 -10.48
C ASP A 177 21.68 8.84 -9.69
N ASN A 178 21.64 9.28 -8.43
CA ASN A 178 22.81 9.47 -7.58
C ASN A 178 22.89 8.41 -6.47
N GLU A 179 23.52 7.28 -6.80
CA GLU A 179 23.66 6.12 -5.91
C GLU A 179 24.34 6.45 -4.56
N ILE A 180 25.32 7.36 -4.55
CA ILE A 180 26.00 7.78 -3.31
C ILE A 180 24.98 8.40 -2.34
N THR A 181 24.18 9.35 -2.83
CA THR A 181 23.17 10.03 -2.00
C THR A 181 22.04 9.09 -1.57
N MET A 182 21.59 8.22 -2.49
CA MET A 182 20.57 7.22 -2.19
C MET A 182 21.00 6.29 -1.07
N ARG A 183 22.24 5.78 -1.14
CA ARG A 183 22.78 4.96 -0.05
C ARG A 183 22.92 5.78 1.22
N ALA A 184 23.56 6.95 1.15
CA ALA A 184 23.83 7.77 2.34
C ALA A 184 22.57 8.07 3.14
N ASN A 185 21.43 8.30 2.46
CA ASN A 185 20.16 8.64 3.08
C ASN A 185 19.37 7.41 3.54
N PHE A 186 19.41 6.30 2.79
CA PHE A 186 18.44 5.22 2.95
C PHE A 186 19.03 3.83 3.24
N ASP A 187 20.34 3.68 3.14
CA ASP A 187 21.02 2.38 3.26
C ASP A 187 21.80 2.22 4.58
N ARG A 188 21.54 3.10 5.55
CA ARG A 188 22.10 3.00 6.91
C ARG A 188 21.22 2.13 7.79
N GLY A 189 21.49 0.83 7.83
CA GLY A 189 20.83 -0.07 8.78
C GLY A 189 21.41 0.04 10.20
N LYS A 190 20.67 -0.47 11.18
CA LYS A 190 21.10 -0.55 12.59
C LYS A 190 21.69 -1.92 12.88
N ASP A 191 22.72 -1.97 13.72
CA ASP A 191 23.31 -3.21 14.24
C ASP A 191 23.71 -4.22 13.14
N GLY A 192 24.22 -3.69 12.03
CA GLY A 192 24.65 -4.48 10.87
C GLY A 192 23.52 -5.13 10.07
N GLN A 193 22.27 -4.70 10.27
CA GLN A 193 21.18 -5.03 9.34
C GLN A 193 21.31 -4.19 8.06
N PRO A 194 20.78 -4.67 6.92
CA PRO A 194 20.72 -3.85 5.70
C PRO A 194 19.85 -2.61 5.94
N GLY A 195 20.16 -1.51 5.25
CA GLY A 195 19.29 -0.35 5.24
C GLY A 195 18.01 -0.58 4.43
N GLN A 196 17.13 0.42 4.39
CA GLN A 196 15.84 0.33 3.70
C GLN A 196 16.02 0.12 2.19
N LEU A 197 17.00 0.79 1.58
CA LEU A 197 17.27 0.67 0.16
C LEU A 197 17.75 -0.75 -0.22
N THR A 198 18.74 -1.30 0.50
CA THR A 198 19.17 -2.68 0.27
C THR A 198 18.03 -3.66 0.56
N SER A 199 17.30 -3.49 1.65
CA SER A 199 16.16 -4.36 1.99
C SER A 199 15.08 -4.37 0.89
N PHE A 200 14.81 -3.22 0.27
CA PHE A 200 13.88 -3.12 -0.87
C PHE A 200 14.37 -3.87 -2.10
N ARG A 201 15.65 -3.70 -2.46
CA ARG A 201 16.28 -4.37 -3.63
C ARG A 201 16.36 -5.88 -3.46
N GLU A 202 16.62 -6.33 -2.23
CA GLU A 202 16.64 -7.75 -1.85
C GLU A 202 15.24 -8.31 -1.53
N GLY A 203 14.22 -7.45 -1.45
CA GLY A 203 12.85 -7.83 -1.17
C GLY A 203 12.16 -8.48 -2.36
N ILE A 204 10.97 -9.04 -2.12
CA ILE A 204 10.21 -9.79 -3.13
C ILE A 204 10.00 -8.99 -4.43
N PHE A 205 9.70 -7.69 -4.33
CA PHE A 205 9.41 -6.84 -5.49
C PHE A 205 10.63 -6.61 -6.39
N GLY A 206 11.80 -6.29 -5.80
CA GLY A 206 13.03 -6.14 -6.56
C GLY A 206 13.50 -7.44 -7.23
N ARG A 207 13.14 -8.59 -6.64
CA ARG A 207 13.57 -9.90 -7.14
C ARG A 207 12.66 -10.48 -8.22
N VAL A 208 11.35 -10.42 -8.03
CA VAL A 208 10.37 -11.00 -8.98
C VAL A 208 10.44 -10.31 -10.34
N LEU A 209 10.75 -9.01 -10.34
CA LEU A 209 10.89 -8.20 -11.54
C LEU A 209 12.37 -7.93 -11.85
N TYR A 210 13.24 -8.92 -11.61
CA TYR A 210 14.67 -8.82 -11.93
C TYR A 210 14.93 -9.18 -13.40
N LYS A 211 15.69 -8.33 -14.11
CA LYS A 211 16.17 -8.53 -15.49
C LYS A 211 15.13 -9.14 -16.44
N GLN A 212 15.38 -10.35 -16.95
CA GLN A 212 14.55 -11.02 -17.95
C GLN A 212 13.14 -11.32 -17.45
N LEU A 213 12.94 -11.49 -16.14
CA LEU A 213 11.61 -11.77 -15.58
C LEU A 213 10.68 -10.56 -15.67
N ALA A 214 11.24 -9.34 -15.66
CA ALA A 214 10.46 -8.11 -15.77
C ALA A 214 9.87 -7.92 -17.17
N LYS A 215 10.63 -8.28 -18.22
CA LYS A 215 10.22 -8.05 -19.62
C LYS A 215 8.93 -8.78 -19.97
N ASP A 216 8.77 -9.98 -19.42
CA ASP A 216 7.61 -10.85 -19.65
C ASP A 216 6.60 -10.82 -18.49
N ALA A 217 6.74 -9.87 -17.55
CA ALA A 217 5.84 -9.80 -16.40
C ALA A 217 4.48 -9.21 -16.79
N GLU A 218 3.42 -9.96 -16.49
CA GLU A 218 2.04 -9.49 -16.55
C GLU A 218 1.60 -9.08 -15.13
N ILE A 219 1.20 -7.83 -14.97
CA ILE A 219 0.73 -7.28 -13.69
C ILE A 219 -0.72 -6.86 -13.87
N THR A 220 -1.62 -7.51 -13.13
CA THR A 220 -3.07 -7.29 -13.21
C THR A 220 -3.61 -6.82 -11.87
N ALA A 221 -4.32 -5.70 -11.84
CA ALA A 221 -5.08 -5.28 -10.68
C ALA A 221 -6.36 -6.13 -10.56
N LEU A 222 -6.59 -6.75 -9.40
CA LEU A 222 -7.73 -7.65 -9.19
C LEU A 222 -8.92 -6.94 -8.55
N GLY A 223 -8.69 -6.14 -7.52
CA GLY A 223 -9.74 -5.45 -6.79
C GLY A 223 -9.23 -4.72 -5.56
N VAL A 224 -10.07 -3.86 -4.99
CA VAL A 224 -9.80 -3.15 -3.74
C VAL A 224 -10.46 -3.91 -2.61
N ARG A 225 -9.69 -4.25 -1.58
CA ARG A 225 -10.22 -4.95 -0.40
C ARG A 225 -10.89 -3.98 0.54
N ASP A 226 -10.21 -2.88 0.86
CA ASP A 226 -10.74 -1.80 1.66
C ASP A 226 -10.00 -0.48 1.36
N TRP A 227 -10.56 0.61 1.86
CA TRP A 227 -9.91 1.90 1.90
C TRP A 227 -10.38 2.68 3.12
N HIS A 228 -9.48 3.46 3.70
CA HIS A 228 -9.73 4.25 4.91
C HIS A 228 -9.07 5.61 4.81
N TYR A 229 -9.65 6.60 5.48
CA TYR A 229 -9.01 7.89 5.68
C TYR A 229 -8.41 7.93 7.10
N GLU A 230 -7.09 8.03 7.20
CA GLU A 230 -6.36 8.09 8.46
C GLU A 230 -5.19 9.08 8.37
N LYS A 231 -4.87 9.74 9.48
CA LYS A 231 -3.69 10.63 9.59
C LYS A 231 -3.57 11.66 8.44
N ARG A 232 -4.70 12.26 8.04
CA ARG A 232 -4.78 13.22 6.92
C ARG A 232 -4.34 12.64 5.57
N GLY A 233 -4.73 11.41 5.30
CA GLY A 233 -4.45 10.73 4.05
C GLY A 233 -5.37 9.53 3.84
N TYR A 234 -5.45 9.06 2.60
CA TYR A 234 -6.12 7.82 2.27
C TYR A 234 -5.13 6.67 2.27
N LYS A 235 -5.59 5.54 2.79
CA LYS A 235 -4.93 4.26 2.71
C LYS A 235 -5.83 3.33 1.91
N VAL A 236 -5.33 2.79 0.81
CA VAL A 236 -6.05 1.89 -0.07
C VAL A 236 -5.32 0.59 -0.12
N HIS A 237 -5.99 -0.49 0.25
CA HIS A 237 -5.42 -1.82 0.08
C HIS A 237 -6.00 -2.52 -1.13
N ARG A 238 -5.11 -2.97 -2.00
CA ARG A 238 -5.46 -3.49 -3.32
C ARG A 238 -4.76 -4.81 -3.59
N GLU A 239 -5.47 -5.70 -4.26
CA GLU A 239 -4.97 -6.98 -4.69
C GLU A 239 -4.41 -6.90 -6.11
N TYR A 240 -3.25 -7.52 -6.31
CA TYR A 240 -2.57 -7.62 -7.59
C TYR A 240 -2.20 -9.06 -7.88
N ARG A 241 -2.20 -9.41 -9.17
CA ARG A 241 -1.59 -10.63 -9.68
C ARG A 241 -0.36 -10.27 -10.48
N ILE A 242 0.80 -10.79 -10.09
CA ILE A 242 2.05 -10.67 -10.85
C ILE A 242 2.38 -12.05 -11.41
N LYS A 243 2.41 -12.18 -12.72
CA LYS A 243 2.78 -13.42 -13.40
C LYS A 243 4.06 -13.18 -14.19
N THR A 244 5.09 -13.97 -13.91
CA THR A 244 6.34 -14.01 -14.67
C THR A 244 6.55 -15.42 -15.23
N LYS A 245 7.63 -15.62 -15.98
CA LYS A 245 8.03 -16.97 -16.41
C LYS A 245 8.32 -17.91 -15.23
N GLU A 246 8.72 -17.39 -14.07
CA GLU A 246 9.10 -18.20 -12.89
C GLU A 246 7.91 -18.47 -11.96
N VAL A 247 7.00 -17.51 -11.81
CA VAL A 247 6.01 -17.54 -10.72
C VAL A 247 4.74 -16.75 -11.06
N ALA A 248 3.60 -17.23 -10.57
CA ALA A 248 2.38 -16.44 -10.42
C ALA A 248 2.16 -16.12 -8.94
N LEU A 249 2.17 -14.83 -8.62
CA LEU A 249 1.94 -14.29 -7.28
C LEU A 249 0.59 -13.60 -7.23
N HIS A 250 -0.17 -13.85 -6.17
CA HIS A 250 -1.31 -13.05 -5.76
C HIS A 250 -0.87 -12.26 -4.53
N LEU A 251 -0.82 -10.94 -4.66
CA LEU A 251 -0.26 -10.03 -3.67
C LEU A 251 -1.31 -9.06 -3.17
N TYR A 252 -1.11 -8.62 -1.94
CA TYR A 252 -1.84 -7.55 -1.29
C TYR A 252 -0.89 -6.37 -1.06
N MET A 253 -1.28 -5.18 -1.50
CA MET A 253 -0.44 -3.97 -1.42
C MET A 253 -1.21 -2.79 -0.87
N SER A 254 -0.51 -1.93 -0.11
CA SER A 254 -1.04 -0.72 0.51
C SER A 254 -0.51 0.49 -0.24
N ALA A 255 -1.42 1.27 -0.81
CA ALA A 255 -1.12 2.60 -1.30
C ALA A 255 -1.59 3.61 -0.25
N GLY A 256 -0.64 4.27 0.40
CA GLY A 256 -0.89 5.40 1.28
C GLY A 256 -0.88 6.70 0.50
N SER A 257 -1.49 7.74 1.05
CA SER A 257 -1.38 9.10 0.53
C SER A 257 -1.17 10.11 1.63
N THR A 258 -0.60 11.23 1.26
CA THR A 258 -0.43 12.42 2.09
C THR A 258 -1.05 13.59 1.35
N GLU A 259 -1.89 14.37 2.03
CA GLU A 259 -2.36 15.65 1.49
C GLU A 259 -1.17 16.60 1.24
N GLY A 260 -1.30 17.48 0.26
CA GLY A 260 -0.28 18.48 -0.05
C GLY A 260 -0.03 19.43 1.12
N GLU A 261 1.22 19.82 1.33
CA GLU A 261 1.59 20.73 2.44
C GLU A 261 1.27 22.19 2.14
N ALA A 262 1.31 22.57 0.86
CA ALA A 262 1.04 23.92 0.39
C ALA A 262 -0.24 23.98 -0.46
N GLU A 263 -0.86 25.17 -0.48
CA GLU A 263 -2.02 25.43 -1.35
C GLU A 263 -1.67 25.17 -2.82
N GLY A 264 -2.54 24.43 -3.51
CA GLY A 264 -2.31 24.00 -4.89
C GLY A 264 -1.48 22.72 -5.06
N GLN A 265 -0.87 22.18 -4.00
CA GLN A 265 -0.25 20.86 -4.08
C GLN A 265 -1.32 19.77 -4.01
N GLY A 266 -1.39 18.94 -5.04
CA GLY A 266 -2.23 17.76 -5.04
C GLY A 266 -1.76 16.71 -4.02
N ARG A 267 -2.66 15.80 -3.68
CA ARG A 267 -2.37 14.61 -2.88
C ARG A 267 -1.24 13.79 -3.53
N LYS A 268 -0.29 13.35 -2.70
CA LYS A 268 0.81 12.49 -3.14
C LYS A 268 0.62 11.08 -2.60
N TRP A 269 0.85 10.09 -3.45
CA TRP A 269 0.66 8.67 -3.14
C TRP A 269 2.00 7.98 -2.93
N PHE A 270 2.05 6.96 -2.08
CA PHE A 270 3.22 6.13 -1.81
C PHE A 270 2.83 4.67 -1.53
N VAL A 271 3.76 3.74 -1.72
CA VAL A 271 3.57 2.31 -1.39
C VAL A 271 4.02 2.06 0.05
N ASN A 272 3.10 1.68 0.93
CA ASN A 272 3.46 1.35 2.30
C ASN A 272 3.84 -0.13 2.43
N LEU A 273 5.14 -0.42 2.33
CA LEU A 273 5.66 -1.79 2.50
C LEU A 273 5.73 -2.25 3.97
N ASN A 274 5.59 -1.33 4.93
CA ASN A 274 5.68 -1.62 6.37
C ASN A 274 4.29 -1.72 7.01
N ASP A 275 3.26 -1.92 6.20
CA ASP A 275 1.89 -1.99 6.67
C ASP A 275 1.65 -3.29 7.45
N PRO A 276 1.37 -3.22 8.77
CA PRO A 276 1.22 -4.42 9.58
C PRO A 276 0.02 -5.27 9.16
N GLN A 277 -0.98 -4.69 8.48
CA GLN A 277 -2.15 -5.42 7.98
C GLN A 277 -1.82 -6.28 6.75
N ILE A 278 -0.68 -6.01 6.10
CA ILE A 278 -0.23 -6.72 4.91
C ILE A 278 0.68 -7.89 5.26
N GLY A 279 1.46 -7.81 6.35
CA GLY A 279 2.48 -8.81 6.65
C GLY A 279 3.47 -8.94 5.49
N GLU A 280 3.70 -10.17 5.01
CA GLU A 280 4.51 -10.40 3.79
C GLU A 280 3.79 -9.98 2.50
N GLY A 281 2.48 -9.75 2.54
CA GLY A 281 1.67 -9.32 1.41
C GLY A 281 1.48 -10.37 0.33
N VAL A 282 1.94 -11.60 0.50
CA VAL A 282 1.73 -12.70 -0.45
C VAL A 282 0.51 -13.53 -0.03
N ILE A 283 -0.57 -13.44 -0.78
CA ILE A 283 -1.80 -14.24 -0.57
C ILE A 283 -1.59 -15.67 -1.08
N SER A 284 -1.03 -15.80 -2.28
CA SER A 284 -0.65 -17.10 -2.83
C SER A 284 0.53 -16.99 -3.79
N LYS A 285 1.26 -18.11 -3.90
CA LYS A 285 2.45 -18.25 -4.73
C LYS A 285 2.40 -19.60 -5.43
N THR A 286 2.37 -19.56 -6.76
CA THR A 286 2.40 -20.76 -7.60
C THR A 286 3.60 -20.69 -8.51
N LEU A 287 4.56 -21.59 -8.32
CA LEU A 287 5.72 -21.71 -9.20
C LEU A 287 5.30 -22.32 -10.54
N THR A 288 5.91 -21.86 -11.62
CA THR A 288 5.82 -22.52 -12.92
C THR A 288 6.81 -23.71 -12.97
N PRO A 289 6.75 -24.60 -13.98
CA PRO A 289 7.77 -25.64 -14.15
C PRO A 289 9.20 -25.06 -14.20
N LEU A 290 9.36 -23.90 -14.85
CA LEU A 290 10.62 -23.14 -14.83
C LEU A 290 11.02 -22.77 -13.39
N GLY A 291 10.11 -22.15 -12.63
CA GLY A 291 10.40 -21.71 -11.26
C GLY A 291 10.69 -22.84 -10.29
N GLU A 292 10.04 -23.99 -10.43
CA GLU A 292 10.39 -25.18 -9.65
C GLU A 292 11.81 -25.67 -9.98
N GLY A 293 12.17 -25.68 -11.26
CA GLY A 293 13.51 -26.04 -11.73
C GLY A 293 14.59 -25.10 -11.21
N VAL A 294 14.38 -23.79 -11.35
CA VAL A 294 15.27 -22.76 -10.78
C VAL A 294 15.36 -22.88 -9.26
N GLY A 295 14.25 -23.14 -8.57
CA GLY A 295 14.23 -23.38 -7.12
C GLY A 295 15.11 -24.57 -6.70
N ARG A 296 15.09 -25.67 -7.46
CA ARG A 296 15.98 -26.82 -7.24
C ARG A 296 17.44 -26.47 -7.49
N LEU A 297 17.74 -25.76 -8.58
CA LEU A 297 19.09 -25.27 -8.86
C LEU A 297 19.59 -24.34 -7.76
N ARG A 298 18.73 -23.44 -7.25
CA ARG A 298 19.02 -22.54 -6.13
C ARG A 298 19.36 -23.31 -4.87
N ALA A 299 18.59 -24.33 -4.51
CA ALA A 299 18.90 -25.18 -3.36
C ALA A 299 20.29 -25.86 -3.47
N LYS A 300 20.67 -26.33 -4.66
CA LYS A 300 22.00 -26.92 -4.90
C LYS A 300 23.12 -25.88 -4.84
N ALA A 301 22.90 -24.72 -5.45
CA ALA A 301 23.85 -23.61 -5.42
C ALA A 301 24.09 -23.08 -4.00
N LEU A 302 23.03 -23.03 -3.17
CA LEU A 302 23.12 -22.70 -1.74
C LEU A 302 24.00 -23.71 -0.98
N GLY A 303 23.78 -25.02 -1.17
CA GLY A 303 24.61 -26.06 -0.55
C GLY A 303 26.08 -25.98 -0.99
N TRP A 304 26.34 -25.67 -2.26
CA TRP A 304 27.69 -25.41 -2.76
C TRP A 304 28.33 -24.19 -2.08
N LEU A 305 27.61 -23.06 -1.99
CA LEU A 305 28.12 -21.84 -1.38
C LEU A 305 28.36 -22.01 0.13
N GLU A 306 27.47 -22.71 0.82
CA GLU A 306 27.60 -23.02 2.25
C GLU A 306 28.87 -23.86 2.50
N LYS A 307 29.11 -24.89 1.67
CA LYS A 307 30.34 -25.69 1.73
C LYS A 307 31.57 -24.81 1.53
N ARG A 308 31.55 -23.88 0.56
CA ARG A 308 32.66 -22.94 0.30
C ARG A 308 32.92 -22.01 1.49
N LEU A 309 31.88 -21.39 2.05
CA LEU A 309 32.00 -20.51 3.22
C LEU A 309 32.49 -21.27 4.46
N ARG A 310 32.03 -22.51 4.66
CA ARG A 310 32.54 -23.37 5.74
C ARG A 310 34.02 -23.69 5.56
N THR A 311 34.45 -24.09 4.36
CA THR A 311 35.88 -24.35 4.10
C THR A 311 36.75 -23.11 4.31
N LEU A 312 36.21 -21.93 4.04
CA LEU A 312 36.88 -20.66 4.31
C LEU A 312 37.05 -20.42 5.82
N GLY A 313 36.01 -20.67 6.63
CA GLY A 313 36.10 -20.64 8.09
C GLY A 313 37.07 -21.69 8.66
N GLU A 314 37.30 -22.78 7.93
CA GLU A 314 38.31 -23.80 8.24
C GLU A 314 39.75 -23.41 7.82
N GLY A 315 39.94 -22.23 7.24
CA GLY A 315 41.25 -21.75 6.80
C GLY A 315 41.66 -22.21 5.40
N ASN A 316 40.72 -22.67 4.57
CA ASN A 316 41.03 -22.89 3.16
C ASN A 316 40.89 -21.55 2.41
N PRO A 317 41.91 -21.11 1.66
CA PRO A 317 41.81 -19.86 0.93
C PRO A 317 40.78 -19.94 -0.19
N PHE A 318 40.16 -18.81 -0.51
CA PHE A 318 39.28 -18.64 -1.66
C PHE A 318 39.84 -17.54 -2.58
N PRO A 319 40.92 -17.85 -3.33
CA PRO A 319 41.70 -16.83 -4.05
C PRO A 319 40.91 -16.15 -5.18
N ASP A 320 39.88 -16.80 -5.71
CA ASP A 320 39.07 -16.31 -6.82
C ASP A 320 38.26 -15.05 -6.45
N VAL A 321 38.12 -14.74 -5.16
CA VAL A 321 37.35 -13.58 -4.67
C VAL A 321 37.87 -12.26 -5.23
N ALA A 322 39.19 -12.08 -5.32
CA ALA A 322 39.76 -10.84 -5.86
C ALA A 322 39.45 -10.67 -7.36
N GLN A 323 39.33 -11.77 -8.11
CA GLN A 323 39.00 -11.77 -9.53
C GLN A 323 37.48 -11.63 -9.75
N ALA A 324 36.67 -12.21 -8.87
CA ALA A 324 35.21 -12.16 -8.93
C ALA A 324 34.64 -10.84 -8.36
N ASP A 325 35.39 -10.08 -7.56
CA ASP A 325 34.92 -8.85 -6.93
C ASP A 325 34.60 -7.75 -7.96
N GLN A 326 33.30 -7.47 -8.10
CA GLN A 326 32.74 -6.43 -8.96
C GLN A 326 32.12 -5.29 -8.13
N THR A 327 32.57 -5.12 -6.89
CA THR A 327 32.05 -4.09 -6.00
C THR A 327 32.53 -2.70 -6.41
N GLU A 328 31.59 -1.78 -6.53
CA GLU A 328 31.85 -0.35 -6.67
C GLU A 328 32.25 0.25 -5.31
N TRP A 329 33.45 -0.10 -4.83
CA TRP A 329 33.93 0.25 -3.50
C TRP A 329 33.80 1.75 -3.12
N PRO A 330 34.02 2.73 -4.03
CA PRO A 330 33.81 4.14 -3.71
C PRO A 330 32.36 4.52 -3.35
N LEU A 331 31.37 3.69 -3.72
CA LEU A 331 29.96 3.88 -3.37
C LEU A 331 29.58 3.21 -2.05
N MET A 332 30.50 2.44 -1.46
CA MET A 332 30.25 1.75 -0.20
C MET A 332 30.26 2.74 0.95
N LEU A 333 29.17 2.74 1.74
CA LEU A 333 29.12 3.56 2.93
C LEU A 333 29.98 2.95 4.02
N THR A 334 30.96 3.73 4.44
CA THR A 334 31.84 3.42 5.57
C THR A 334 31.78 4.59 6.53
N GLU A 335 31.52 4.35 7.81
CA GLU A 335 31.40 5.44 8.82
C GLU A 335 32.59 6.41 8.81
N ASP A 336 33.78 5.91 8.48
CA ASP A 336 35.06 6.62 8.48
C ASP A 336 35.58 6.97 7.06
N GLY A 337 34.82 6.68 6.01
CA GLY A 337 35.25 6.88 4.62
C GLY A 337 36.35 5.91 4.13
N LYS A 338 36.77 4.92 4.94
CA LYS A 338 37.93 4.06 4.66
C LYS A 338 37.57 2.78 3.91
N TRP A 339 36.87 2.90 2.79
CA TRP A 339 36.51 1.74 1.97
C TRP A 339 37.73 0.98 1.42
N ALA A 340 38.85 1.67 1.16
CA ALA A 340 40.07 1.06 0.64
C ALA A 340 40.69 0.07 1.65
N ASP A 341 40.79 0.47 2.92
CA ASP A 341 41.29 -0.39 4.00
C ASP A 341 40.38 -1.62 4.19
N ARG A 342 39.05 -1.42 4.08
CA ARG A 342 38.07 -2.51 4.18
C ARG A 342 38.19 -3.49 3.02
N LYS A 343 38.37 -2.99 1.79
CA LYS A 343 38.63 -3.83 0.62
C LYS A 343 39.84 -4.74 0.83
N VAL A 344 40.98 -4.15 1.25
CA VAL A 344 42.22 -4.90 1.49
C VAL A 344 42.02 -5.94 2.60
N LEU A 345 41.39 -5.57 3.72
CA LEU A 345 41.09 -6.49 4.81
C LEU A 345 40.23 -7.68 4.33
N ILE A 346 39.18 -7.40 3.56
CA ILE A 346 38.26 -8.42 3.08
C ILE A 346 38.98 -9.36 2.11
N HIS A 347 39.66 -8.82 1.11
CA HIS A 347 40.43 -9.63 0.16
C HIS A 347 41.49 -10.48 0.86
N HIS A 348 42.18 -9.91 1.86
CA HIS A 348 43.12 -10.64 2.69
C HIS A 348 42.45 -11.77 3.48
N ALA A 349 41.29 -11.52 4.11
CA ALA A 349 40.55 -12.53 4.87
C ALA A 349 40.15 -13.72 4.00
N PHE A 350 39.79 -13.50 2.73
CA PHE A 350 39.50 -14.57 1.77
C PHE A 350 40.76 -15.28 1.24
N ALA A 351 41.88 -14.57 1.09
CA ALA A 351 43.11 -15.12 0.50
C ALA A 351 44.05 -15.82 1.50
N ALA A 352 44.05 -15.40 2.78
CA ALA A 352 45.05 -15.83 3.75
C ALA A 352 44.92 -17.31 4.18
N GLY A 353 43.74 -17.90 4.07
CA GLY A 353 43.50 -19.26 4.58
C GLY A 353 43.68 -19.36 6.11
N GLU A 354 43.46 -18.26 6.83
CA GLU A 354 43.63 -18.23 8.28
C GLU A 354 42.26 -18.22 8.97
N LYS A 355 41.96 -19.30 9.74
CA LYS A 355 40.71 -19.45 10.51
C LYS A 355 40.33 -18.24 11.36
N LYS A 356 41.34 -17.47 11.78
CA LYS A 356 41.18 -16.37 12.73
C LYS A 356 40.51 -15.13 12.12
N PHE A 357 40.51 -14.98 10.80
CA PHE A 357 39.93 -13.79 10.16
C PHE A 357 38.44 -13.92 9.86
N ILE A 358 37.88 -15.13 9.90
CA ILE A 358 36.52 -15.42 9.48
C ILE A 358 35.71 -15.87 10.70
N GLY A 359 34.70 -15.09 11.05
CA GLY A 359 33.74 -15.42 12.10
C GLY A 359 32.55 -16.19 11.55
N GLU A 360 31.37 -15.94 12.12
CA GLU A 360 30.13 -16.55 11.68
C GLU A 360 29.79 -16.15 10.24
N SER A 361 29.20 -17.09 9.47
CA SER A 361 28.64 -16.81 8.16
C SER A 361 27.26 -17.45 8.05
N VAL A 362 26.34 -16.76 7.37
CA VAL A 362 24.97 -17.21 7.16
C VAL A 362 24.53 -16.82 5.77
N ILE A 363 23.89 -17.74 5.06
CA ILE A 363 23.29 -17.42 3.76
C ILE A 363 21.90 -16.83 4.00
N ILE A 364 21.65 -15.64 3.47
CA ILE A 364 20.39 -14.90 3.63
C ILE A 364 19.37 -15.39 2.60
N THR A 365 19.82 -15.71 1.38
CA THR A 365 18.95 -16.28 0.34
C THR A 365 18.38 -17.62 0.78
N LYS A 366 17.07 -17.77 0.66
CA LYS A 366 16.35 -19.00 0.94
C LYS A 366 16.16 -19.84 -0.32
N PRO A 367 16.05 -21.17 -0.21
CA PRO A 367 15.83 -22.04 -1.37
C PRO A 367 14.55 -21.72 -2.14
N ASP A 368 13.49 -21.34 -1.42
CA ASP A 368 12.17 -21.04 -1.97
C ASP A 368 12.05 -19.61 -2.48
N ASP A 369 13.08 -18.78 -2.35
CA ASP A 369 13.07 -17.45 -2.92
C ASP A 369 12.85 -17.48 -4.44
N ILE A 370 12.40 -16.36 -5.00
CA ILE A 370 12.10 -16.20 -6.43
C ILE A 370 12.96 -15.10 -7.04
N GLY A 371 13.22 -15.20 -8.34
CA GLY A 371 14.00 -14.23 -9.09
C GLY A 371 15.51 -14.28 -8.83
N LYS A 372 16.19 -13.19 -9.21
CA LYS A 372 17.66 -13.02 -9.07
C LYS A 372 18.48 -14.16 -9.69
N TRP A 373 18.15 -14.48 -10.92
CA TRP A 373 18.91 -15.41 -11.75
C TRP A 373 18.90 -14.91 -13.19
N GLU A 374 19.78 -15.44 -14.03
CA GLU A 374 19.86 -15.14 -15.46
C GLU A 374 20.29 -16.37 -16.27
N ASP A 375 19.85 -16.42 -17.52
CA ASP A 375 20.34 -17.36 -18.53
C ASP A 375 21.50 -16.69 -19.29
N VAL A 376 22.68 -17.28 -19.21
CA VAL A 376 23.90 -16.82 -19.88
C VAL A 376 24.37 -17.91 -20.83
N ALA A 377 23.92 -17.83 -22.08
CA ALA A 377 24.23 -18.81 -23.12
C ALA A 377 23.84 -20.25 -22.72
N GLY A 378 22.66 -20.41 -22.13
CA GLY A 378 22.11 -21.67 -21.65
C GLY A 378 22.61 -22.09 -20.27
N LYS A 379 23.61 -21.41 -19.71
CA LYS A 379 24.05 -21.61 -18.32
C LYS A 379 23.16 -20.82 -17.38
N ILE A 380 22.92 -21.37 -16.20
CA ILE A 380 22.11 -20.71 -15.19
C ILE A 380 23.02 -20.03 -14.19
N ARG A 381 22.88 -18.71 -14.09
CA ARG A 381 23.56 -17.91 -13.07
C ARG A 381 22.55 -17.50 -12.00
N LEU A 382 22.88 -17.75 -10.74
CA LEU A 382 22.08 -17.43 -9.57
C LEU A 382 22.83 -16.39 -8.73
N HIS A 383 22.13 -15.38 -8.22
CA HIS A 383 22.69 -14.40 -7.30
C HIS A 383 22.24 -14.72 -5.87
N LEU A 384 23.19 -15.17 -5.05
CA LEU A 384 22.95 -15.63 -3.68
C LEU A 384 23.50 -14.60 -2.69
N THR A 385 22.64 -14.08 -1.84
CA THR A 385 23.01 -13.11 -0.80
C THR A 385 23.38 -13.85 0.48
N PHE A 386 24.53 -13.49 1.06
CA PHE A 386 25.04 -14.06 2.31
C PHE A 386 25.63 -12.96 3.19
N ARG A 387 25.75 -13.26 4.48
CA ARG A 387 26.38 -12.44 5.49
C ARG A 387 27.54 -13.18 6.12
N MET A 388 28.60 -12.47 6.43
CA MET A 388 29.72 -13.01 7.20
C MET A 388 30.35 -11.97 8.12
N VAL A 389 31.05 -12.46 9.13
CA VAL A 389 31.87 -11.64 10.02
C VAL A 389 33.33 -11.75 9.62
N VAL A 390 34.00 -10.62 9.40
CA VAL A 390 35.46 -10.56 9.20
C VAL A 390 36.12 -9.85 10.38
N ILE A 391 37.14 -10.47 10.94
CA ILE A 391 37.84 -10.02 12.14
C ILE A 391 39.16 -9.36 11.75
N LYS A 392 39.31 -8.07 12.06
CA LYS A 392 40.55 -7.33 11.94
C LYS A 392 41.38 -7.51 13.19
N ASN A 393 42.66 -7.85 13.00
CA ASN A 393 43.63 -8.09 14.07
C ASN A 393 43.13 -9.12 15.10
N PRO A 394 42.89 -10.38 14.70
CA PRO A 394 42.30 -11.38 15.60
C PRO A 394 43.13 -11.73 16.84
N GLY A 395 44.41 -11.30 16.90
CA GLY A 395 45.25 -11.41 18.10
C GLY A 395 45.19 -10.21 19.06
N ALA A 396 44.44 -9.15 18.73
CA ALA A 396 44.29 -7.98 19.60
C ALA A 396 43.39 -8.28 20.80
N PHE A 397 43.61 -7.57 21.92
CA PHE A 397 42.77 -7.68 23.13
C PHE A 397 41.29 -7.37 22.86
N GLN A 398 41.02 -6.46 21.91
CA GLN A 398 39.69 -6.13 21.42
C GLN A 398 39.72 -6.16 19.89
N PRO A 399 39.48 -7.32 19.27
CA PRO A 399 39.47 -7.41 17.82
C PRO A 399 38.28 -6.62 17.27
N ILE A 400 38.50 -5.93 16.16
CA ILE A 400 37.43 -5.20 15.47
C ILE A 400 36.79 -6.19 14.50
N ALA A 401 35.49 -6.40 14.61
CA ALA A 401 34.74 -7.26 13.71
C ALA A 401 33.90 -6.42 12.74
N TYR A 402 33.76 -6.89 11.50
CA TYR A 402 32.92 -6.28 10.49
C TYR A 402 31.86 -7.27 10.03
N ASN A 403 30.60 -6.86 10.06
CA ASN A 403 29.52 -7.52 9.35
C ASN A 403 29.61 -7.14 7.87
N ILE A 404 29.64 -8.15 7.01
CA ILE A 404 29.70 -8.01 5.56
C ILE A 404 28.47 -8.68 4.99
N ASP A 405 27.65 -7.91 4.27
CA ASP A 405 26.60 -8.44 3.41
C ASP A 405 27.15 -8.47 1.98
N ALA A 406 27.00 -9.60 1.29
CA ALA A 406 27.51 -9.78 -0.07
C ALA A 406 26.54 -10.60 -0.93
N SER A 407 26.61 -10.41 -2.25
CA SER A 407 25.91 -11.20 -3.25
C SER A 407 26.91 -11.93 -4.13
N ALA A 408 26.86 -13.26 -4.13
CA ALA A 408 27.67 -14.13 -4.99
C ALA A 408 26.86 -14.57 -6.21
N GLY A 409 27.33 -14.23 -7.41
CA GLY A 409 26.85 -14.83 -8.65
C GLY A 409 27.55 -16.15 -8.88
N VAL A 410 26.79 -17.23 -8.83
CA VAL A 410 27.27 -18.58 -9.10
C VAL A 410 26.64 -19.09 -10.38
N GLU A 411 27.45 -19.64 -11.27
CA GLU A 411 27.04 -20.07 -12.62
C GLU A 411 27.30 -21.56 -12.82
N THR A 412 26.37 -22.25 -13.46
CA THR A 412 26.55 -23.65 -13.84
C THR A 412 27.66 -23.79 -14.89
N SER A 413 28.56 -24.76 -14.73
CA SER A 413 29.69 -24.96 -15.65
C SER A 413 29.26 -25.34 -17.07
N ARG A 414 28.09 -25.98 -17.20
CA ARG A 414 27.48 -26.41 -18.46
C ARG A 414 26.07 -25.82 -18.64
N PRO A 415 25.55 -25.73 -19.87
CA PRO A 415 24.16 -25.36 -20.10
C PRO A 415 23.18 -26.32 -19.43
N ILE A 416 22.12 -25.79 -18.84
CA ILE A 416 21.05 -26.53 -18.19
C ILE A 416 19.71 -25.90 -18.58
N ASN A 417 18.74 -26.72 -18.99
CA ASN A 417 17.36 -26.27 -19.13
C ASN A 417 16.64 -26.40 -17.77
N PRO A 418 16.38 -25.28 -17.05
CA PRO A 418 15.75 -25.32 -15.73
C PRO A 418 14.35 -25.95 -15.75
N GLU A 419 13.53 -25.75 -16.80
CA GLU A 419 12.18 -26.33 -16.87
C GLU A 419 12.17 -27.86 -16.83
N ARG A 420 13.26 -28.49 -17.28
CA ARG A 420 13.43 -29.94 -17.30
C ARG A 420 14.30 -30.46 -16.16
N TYR A 421 14.89 -29.58 -15.35
CA TYR A 421 15.80 -29.97 -14.29
C TYR A 421 15.04 -30.60 -13.12
N GLY A 422 14.91 -31.93 -13.10
CA GLY A 422 14.12 -32.68 -12.13
C GLY A 422 14.84 -32.97 -10.80
N ARG A 423 14.18 -33.72 -9.88
CA ARG A 423 14.75 -34.08 -8.56
C ARG A 423 15.92 -35.07 -8.64
N GLY A 424 15.97 -35.89 -9.68
CA GLY A 424 17.00 -36.94 -9.86
C GLY A 424 18.21 -36.50 -10.69
N GLU A 425 18.23 -35.26 -11.17
CA GLU A 425 19.36 -34.76 -11.96
C GLU A 425 20.62 -34.62 -11.09
N PRO A 426 21.81 -34.92 -11.65
CA PRO A 426 23.07 -34.82 -10.91
C PRO A 426 23.37 -33.37 -10.55
N GLU A 427 24.05 -33.17 -9.42
CA GLU A 427 24.43 -31.85 -8.94
C GLU A 427 25.30 -31.12 -9.98
N PRO A 428 24.95 -29.87 -10.36
CA PRO A 428 25.75 -29.11 -11.29
C PRO A 428 27.08 -28.72 -10.64
N GLU A 429 28.13 -28.64 -11.45
CA GLU A 429 29.34 -27.93 -11.05
C GLU A 429 29.09 -26.43 -11.12
N TRP A 430 29.47 -25.70 -10.06
CA TRP A 430 29.26 -24.27 -9.93
C TRP A 430 30.60 -23.51 -9.97
N ASN A 431 30.60 -22.38 -10.67
CA ASN A 431 31.71 -21.42 -10.68
C ASN A 431 31.26 -20.11 -10.03
N LEU A 432 32.10 -19.53 -9.19
CA LEU A 432 31.93 -18.14 -8.74
C LEU A 432 32.33 -17.23 -9.88
N VAL A 433 31.38 -16.45 -10.42
CA VAL A 433 31.62 -15.57 -11.57
C VAL A 433 31.57 -14.09 -11.21
N ASN A 434 30.83 -13.72 -10.17
CA ASN A 434 30.85 -12.38 -9.61
C ASN A 434 30.62 -12.41 -8.10
N LEU A 435 31.14 -11.38 -7.45
CA LEU A 435 30.93 -11.10 -6.04
C LEU A 435 30.73 -9.60 -5.87
N HIS A 436 29.66 -9.22 -5.19
CA HIS A 436 29.35 -7.83 -4.87
C HIS A 436 29.16 -7.67 -3.37
N PHE A 437 30.02 -6.90 -2.71
CA PHE A 437 29.84 -6.53 -1.32
C PHE A 437 28.79 -5.42 -1.23
N LEU A 438 27.65 -5.72 -0.62
CA LEU A 438 26.48 -4.85 -0.53
C LEU A 438 26.63 -3.81 0.58
N ASN A 439 27.17 -4.25 1.72
CA ASN A 439 27.37 -3.45 2.94
C ASN A 439 28.55 -4.00 3.75
N VAL A 440 29.30 -3.10 4.38
CA VAL A 440 30.36 -3.44 5.35
C VAL A 440 30.20 -2.52 6.56
N SER A 441 29.76 -3.08 7.68
CA SER A 441 29.49 -2.34 8.92
C SER A 441 30.34 -2.87 10.06
N GLU A 442 30.85 -1.98 10.90
CA GLU A 442 31.56 -2.39 12.11
C GLU A 442 30.56 -2.99 13.11
N LEU A 443 30.87 -4.20 13.59
CA LEU A 443 30.17 -4.80 14.71
C LEU A 443 30.61 -4.06 15.98
N ARG A 444 29.88 -3.00 16.33
CA ARG A 444 30.00 -2.41 17.65
C ARG A 444 29.56 -3.48 18.64
N GLY A 445 30.52 -4.14 19.27
CA GLY A 445 30.23 -5.04 20.38
C GLY A 445 29.29 -4.30 21.31
N LYS A 446 28.17 -4.92 21.70
CA LYS A 446 27.37 -4.40 22.82
C LYS A 446 28.37 -4.27 23.96
N GLN A 447 28.87 -3.06 24.20
CA GLN A 447 29.57 -2.77 25.42
C GLN A 447 28.58 -3.24 26.47
N LYS A 448 28.92 -4.30 27.21
CA LYS A 448 28.20 -4.62 28.43
C LYS A 448 28.33 -3.34 29.22
N GLY A 449 27.29 -2.50 29.19
CA GLY A 449 27.22 -1.34 30.05
C GLY A 449 27.52 -1.84 31.46
N PRO A 450 28.13 -1.01 32.33
CA PRO A 450 28.21 -1.37 33.73
C PRO A 450 26.81 -1.82 34.14
N GLY A 451 26.68 -3.07 34.59
CA GLY A 451 25.39 -3.60 35.03
C GLY A 451 24.81 -2.62 36.06
N PRO A 452 23.47 -2.47 36.13
CA PRO A 452 22.87 -1.59 37.13
C PRO A 452 23.47 -1.95 38.50
N GLN A 453 24.17 -0.99 39.11
CA GLN A 453 24.75 -1.11 40.45
C GLN A 453 23.66 -1.07 41.50
#